data_AF-A0A4R7J1T9-F1
#
_entry.id   AF-A0A4R7J1T9-F1
#
_cell.length_a   1.000
_cell.length_b   1.000
_cell.length_c   1.000
_cell.angle_alpha   90.00
_cell.angle_beta   90.00
_cell.angle_gamma   90.00
#
_symmetry.space_group_name_H-M   'P 1'
#
loop_
_entity.id
_entity.type
_entity.pdbx_description
1 polymer ?
#
loop_
_entity_poly.entity_id
_entity_poly.type
_entity_poly.pdbx_seq_one_letter_code
_entity_poly.pdbx_strand_id
1 'polypeptide(L)' 'MTAREFVVFNAAGREVDWVVPYISHGTIAPGRYSVHNGHHDYEVRVPEGGRFEIRDRRAA' A
#
# COMPACT_ATOMS: atom_id res chain seq x y z
N MET A 1 0.73 11.47 15.68
CA MET A 1 1.24 10.78 14.47
C MET A 1 0.29 11.05 13.32
N THR A 2 0.80 11.46 12.16
CA THR A 2 0.00 11.50 10.92
C THR A 2 -0.21 10.09 10.42
N ALA A 3 -1.46 9.73 10.10
CA ALA A 3 -1.75 8.44 9.48
C ALA A 3 -1.18 8.41 8.07
N ARG A 4 -0.42 7.36 7.76
CA ARG A 4 0.15 7.11 6.44
C ARG A 4 -0.62 5.99 5.75
N GLU A 5 -0.68 6.04 4.43
CA GLU A 5 -1.41 5.08 3.59
C GLU A 5 -0.45 4.37 2.61
N PHE A 6 -0.57 3.05 2.49
CA PHE A 6 0.06 2.26 1.44
C PHE A 6 -1.01 2.05 0.37
N VAL A 7 -0.84 2.62 -0.82
CA VAL A 7 -1.87 2.71 -1.85
C VAL A 7 -1.40 2.01 -3.12
N VAL A 8 -2.24 1.17 -3.70
CA VAL A 8 -1.94 0.42 -4.93
C VAL A 8 -2.67 1.03 -6.11
N PHE A 9 -1.93 1.24 -7.19
CA PHE A 9 -2.43 1.68 -8.47
C PHE A 9 -2.26 0.59 -9.51
N ASN A 10 -3.25 0.42 -10.37
CA ASN A 10 -3.13 -0.45 -11.54
C ASN A 10 -2.32 0.21 -12.68
N ALA A 11 -2.09 -0.52 -13.76
CA ALA A 11 -1.33 -0.03 -14.93
C ALA A 11 -1.96 1.21 -15.60
N ALA A 12 -3.26 1.46 -15.40
CA ALA A 12 -3.94 2.66 -15.88
C ALA A 12 -3.80 3.86 -14.91
N GLY A 13 -3.07 3.70 -13.81
CA GLY A 13 -2.90 4.73 -12.78
C GLY A 13 -4.10 4.92 -11.86
N ARG A 14 -5.07 3.99 -11.88
CA ARG A 14 -6.24 4.02 -10.98
C ARG A 14 -5.93 3.32 -9.67
N GLU A 15 -6.31 3.93 -8.55
CA GLU A 15 -6.26 3.32 -7.22
C GLU A 15 -7.20 2.10 -7.16
N VAL A 16 -6.67 0.96 -6.69
CA VAL A 16 -7.39 -0.32 -6.64
C VAL A 16 -7.34 -1.00 -5.27
N ASP A 17 -6.41 -0.62 -4.40
CA ASP A 17 -6.29 -1.16 -3.03
C ASP A 17 -5.52 -0.19 -2.13
N TRP A 18 -5.73 -0.24 -0.81
CA TRP A 18 -4.95 0.55 0.16
C TRP A 18 -5.03 0.03 1.62
N VAL A 19 -4.04 0.38 2.45
CA VAL A 19 -4.02 0.09 3.90
C VAL A 19 -3.70 1.35 4.72
N VAL A 20 -4.52 1.63 5.75
CA VAL A 20 -4.30 2.70 6.76
C VAL A 20 -4.61 2.19 8.16
N PRO A 21 -3.87 2.65 9.18
CA PRO A 21 -2.58 3.36 9.08
C PRO A 21 -1.49 2.36 8.75
N TYR A 22 -0.72 2.52 7.67
CA TYR A 22 0.41 1.62 7.47
C TYR A 22 1.62 2.08 8.30
N ILE A 23 2.37 1.13 8.85
CA ILE A 23 3.61 1.37 9.61
C ILE A 23 4.82 0.93 8.79
N SER A 24 4.75 -0.28 8.22
CA SER A 24 5.84 -0.87 7.44
C SER A 24 5.30 -1.81 6.37
N HIS A 25 6.16 -2.16 5.41
CA HIS A 25 5.89 -3.20 4.43
C HIS A 25 7.16 -3.97 4.09
N GLY A 26 6.99 -5.17 3.51
CA GLY A 26 8.06 -5.98 2.95
C GLY A 26 7.62 -6.66 1.66
N THR A 27 8.55 -6.87 0.74
CA THR A 27 8.29 -7.58 -0.53
C THR A 27 8.39 -9.08 -0.29
N ILE A 28 7.32 -9.83 -0.62
CA ILE A 28 7.29 -11.30 -0.51
C ILE A 28 7.61 -11.95 -1.86
N ALA A 29 7.07 -11.38 -2.94
CA ALA A 29 7.32 -11.79 -4.32
C ALA A 29 7.17 -10.58 -5.24
N PRO A 30 7.62 -10.64 -6.51
CA PRO A 30 7.36 -9.58 -7.47
C PRO A 30 5.86 -9.25 -7.55
N GLY A 31 5.50 -8.02 -7.20
CA GLY A 31 4.11 -7.56 -7.17
C GLY A 31 3.27 -8.01 -5.96
N ARG A 32 3.87 -8.64 -4.94
CA ARG A 32 3.15 -9.04 -3.71
C ARG A 32 3.91 -8.58 -2.46
N TYR A 33 3.21 -7.86 -1.58
CA TYR A 33 3.76 -7.18 -0.42
C TYR A 33 3.01 -7.59 0.86
N SER A 34 3.72 -7.74 1.97
CA SER A 34 3.12 -7.76 3.31
C SER A 34 3.14 -6.35 3.86
N VAL A 35 2.03 -5.84 4.37
CA VAL A 35 1.87 -4.49 4.93
C VAL A 35 1.36 -4.60 6.36
N HIS A 36 2.04 -3.97 7.31
CA HIS A 36 1.64 -3.97 8.72
C HIS A 36 0.99 -2.64 9.10
N ASN A 37 -0.16 -2.68 9.78
CA ASN A 37 -0.89 -1.48 10.22
C ASN A 37 -0.82 -1.17 11.73
N GLY A 38 0.00 -1.89 12.49
CA GLY A 38 0.08 -1.80 13.95
C GLY A 38 -0.74 -2.85 14.69
N HIS A 39 -1.73 -3.44 14.02
CA HIS A 39 -2.64 -4.44 14.59
C HIS A 39 -2.64 -5.75 13.81
N HIS A 40 -2.56 -5.66 12.49
CA HIS A 40 -2.65 -6.79 11.58
C HIS A 40 -1.65 -6.66 10.44
N ASP A 41 -1.28 -7.82 9.90
CA ASP A 41 -0.53 -7.95 8.65
C ASP A 41 -1.50 -8.21 7.51
N TYR A 42 -1.35 -7.45 6.42
CA TYR A 42 -2.15 -7.53 5.21
C TYR A 42 -1.28 -7.97 4.06
N GLU A 43 -1.75 -8.94 3.27
CA GLU A 43 -1.12 -9.25 1.99
C GLU A 43 -1.75 -8.39 0.90
N VAL A 44 -0.93 -7.59 0.22
CA VAL A 44 -1.34 -6.65 -0.83
C VAL A 44 -0.71 -7.05 -2.15
N ARG A 45 -1.49 -7.07 -3.23
CA ARG A 45 -1.02 -7.40 -4.57
C ARG A 45 -1.01 -6.17 -5.47
N VAL A 46 0.17 -5.81 -5.95
CA VAL A 46 0.35 -4.84 -7.03
C VAL A 46 0.19 -5.58 -8.36
N PRO A 47 -0.81 -5.22 -9.18
CA PRO A 47 -1.02 -5.85 -10.48
C PRO A 47 0.16 -5.56 -11.43
N GLU A 48 0.34 -6.38 -12.46
CA GLU A 48 1.37 -6.19 -13.47
C GLU A 48 1.27 -4.80 -14.13
N GLY A 49 2.41 -4.11 -14.27
CA GLY A 49 2.47 -2.72 -14.74
C GLY A 49 1.91 -1.68 -13.74
N GLY A 50 1.37 -2.13 -12.61
CA GLY A 50 0.95 -1.27 -11.51
C GLY A 50 2.12 -0.81 -10.64
N ARG A 51 1.80 0.03 -9.67
CA ARG A 51 2.76 0.53 -8.67
C ARG A 51 2.07 0.71 -7.33
N PHE A 52 2.85 0.88 -6.27
CA PHE A 52 2.33 1.36 -5.00
C PHE A 52 2.94 2.72 -4.67
N GLU A 53 2.25 3.48 -3.83
CA GLU A 53 2.73 4.74 -3.26
C GLU A 53 2.45 4.78 -1.77
N ILE A 54 3.31 5.51 -1.06
CA ILE A 54 3.18 5.80 0.37
C ILE A 54 2.85 7.29 0.49
N ARG A 55 1.73 7.64 1.14
CA ARG A 55 1.36 9.06 1.32
C ARG A 55 0.84 9.36 2.73
N ASP A 56 1.02 10.60 3.16
CA ASP A 56 0.44 11.11 4.41
C ASP A 56 -1.01 11.57 4.17
N ARG A 57 -1.98 11.04 4.91
CA ARG A 57 -3.43 11.34 4.72
C ARG A 57 -3.81 12.79 5.09
N ARG A 58 -2.90 13.59 5.67
CA ARG A 58 -3.17 14.99 6.02
C ARG A 58 -3.02 15.99 4.85
N ALA A 59 -2.66 15.53 3.65
CA ALA A 59 -2.41 16.40 2.49
C ALA A 59 -3.63 16.66 1.59
N ALA A 60 -4.86 16.37 2.04
CA ALA A 60 -6.10 16.66 1.30
C ALA A 60 -6.97 17.67 2.06
#